data_AF-A0A7Z0D3D2-F1
#
_entry.id   AF-A0A7Z0D3D2-F1
#
_cell.length_a   1.000
_cell.length_b   1.000
_cell.length_c   1.000
_cell.angle_alpha   90.00
_cell.angle_beta   90.00
_cell.angle_gamma   90.00
#
_symmetry.space_group_name_H-M   'P 1'
#
loop_
_entity.id
_entity.type
_entity.pdbx_description
1 polymer ?
#
loop_
_entity_poly.entity_id
_entity_poly.type
_entity_poly.pdbx_seq_one_letter_code
_entity_poly.pdbx_strand_id
1 'polypeptide(L)'
;MFNITGGEMVILIVVAIVVLGPNKLPQYAKQLRELVRNVKKMADNATQQVKDELGDEFTDVDWAKLDPRQYDPRRIVRDALNEDDEDDEDSATGSFDDDDEDDGDRDDESPGSRVSAQAALRVPGEPAPFDSEAT
;
A
#
# COMPACT_ATOMS: atom_id res chain seq x y z
N MET A 1 -20.60 -4.91 -7.54
CA MET A 1 -21.72 -5.56 -8.25
C MET A 1 -21.22 -6.87 -8.87
N PHE A 2 -21.37 -7.98 -8.17
CA PHE A 2 -21.42 -9.38 -8.64
C PHE A 2 -21.70 -10.20 -7.37
N ASN A 3 -22.98 -10.43 -7.07
CA ASN A 3 -23.37 -11.25 -5.92
C ASN A 3 -23.29 -12.72 -6.32
N ILE A 4 -22.08 -13.26 -6.45
CA ILE A 4 -21.89 -14.69 -6.74
C ILE A 4 -22.08 -15.47 -5.45
N THR A 5 -23.22 -16.13 -5.34
CA THR A 5 -23.50 -17.09 -4.27
C THR A 5 -22.86 -18.45 -4.57
N GLY A 6 -22.71 -19.31 -3.56
CA GLY A 6 -22.05 -20.61 -3.71
C GLY A 6 -22.63 -21.49 -4.83
N GLY A 7 -23.95 -21.39 -5.09
CA GLY A 7 -24.60 -22.10 -6.19
C GLY A 7 -24.24 -21.57 -7.58
N GLU A 8 -24.11 -20.25 -7.75
CA GLU A 8 -23.74 -19.64 -9.04
C GLU A 8 -22.29 -19.97 -9.41
N MET A 9 -21.39 -20.07 -8.42
CA MET A 9 -20.01 -20.53 -8.63
C MET A 9 -19.96 -21.96 -9.20
N VAL A 10 -20.79 -22.87 -8.71
CA VAL A 10 -20.87 -24.25 -9.23
C VAL A 10 -21.35 -24.26 -10.68
N ILE A 11 -22.35 -23.45 -11.02
CA ILE A 11 -22.85 -23.32 -12.39
C ILE A 11 -21.75 -22.83 -13.32
N LEU A 12 -20.98 -21.81 -12.91
CA LEU A 12 -19.85 -21.31 -13.70
C LEU A 12 -18.77 -22.37 -13.93
N ILE A 13 -18.45 -23.17 -12.91
CA ILE A 13 -17.50 -24.28 -13.04
C ILE A 13 -18.00 -25.31 -14.06
N VAL A 14 -19.28 -25.68 -13.99
CA VAL A 14 -19.88 -26.63 -14.94
C VAL A 14 -19.83 -26.07 -16.37
N VAL A 15 -20.18 -24.79 -16.56
CA VAL A 15 -20.10 -24.13 -17.87
C VAL A 15 -18.65 -24.13 -18.39
N ALA A 16 -17.67 -23.78 -17.54
CA ALA A 16 -16.26 -23.81 -17.90
C ALA A 16 -15.79 -25.22 -18.30
N ILE A 17 -16.23 -26.26 -17.59
CA ILE A 17 -15.94 -27.66 -17.93
C ILE A 17 -16.52 -28.04 -19.29
N VAL A 18 -17.75 -27.62 -19.59
CA VAL A 18 -18.40 -27.93 -20.86
C VAL A 18 -17.71 -27.21 -22.01
N VAL A 19 -17.40 -25.92 -21.86
CA VAL A 19 -16.77 -25.10 -22.91
C VAL A 19 -15.34 -25.55 -23.20
N LEU A 20 -14.54 -25.82 -22.16
CA LEU A 20 -13.15 -26.23 -22.30
C LEU A 20 -12.99 -27.74 -22.59
N GLY A 21 -14.02 -28.53 -22.24
CA GLY A 21 -14.06 -29.98 -22.34
C GLY A 21 -13.51 -30.67 -21.08
N PRO A 22 -14.26 -31.63 -20.48
CA PRO A 22 -13.86 -32.30 -19.25
C PRO A 22 -12.57 -33.11 -19.37
N ASN A 23 -12.25 -33.58 -20.59
CA ASN A 23 -11.05 -34.34 -20.86
C ASN A 23 -9.76 -33.50 -20.86
N LYS A 24 -9.87 -32.18 -21.13
CA LYS A 24 -8.72 -31.28 -21.27
C LYS A 24 -8.41 -30.50 -19.99
N LEU A 25 -9.42 -30.21 -19.18
CA LEU A 25 -9.24 -29.56 -17.87
C LEU A 25 -8.17 -30.18 -16.96
N PRO A 26 -8.16 -31.50 -16.71
CA PRO A 26 -7.14 -32.09 -15.83
C PRO A 26 -5.73 -31.96 -16.42
N GLN A 27 -5.60 -31.89 -17.75
CA GLN A 27 -4.32 -31.67 -18.42
C GLN A 27 -3.83 -30.24 -18.18
N TYR A 28 -4.69 -29.23 -18.35
CA TYR A 28 -4.33 -27.83 -18.09
C TYR A 28 -4.10 -27.55 -16.60
N ALA A 29 -4.89 -28.15 -15.71
CA ALA A 29 -4.68 -28.02 -14.27
C ALA A 29 -3.32 -28.58 -13.83
N LYS A 30 -2.85 -29.69 -14.45
CA LYS A 30 -1.50 -30.21 -14.22
C LYS A 30 -0.42 -29.23 -14.68
N GLN A 31 -0.57 -28.67 -15.88
CA GLN A 31 0.38 -27.68 -16.42
C GLN A 31 0.45 -26.43 -15.54
N LEU A 32 -0.70 -25.90 -15.10
CA LEU A 32 -0.75 -24.77 -14.18
C LEU A 32 -0.11 -25.12 -12.84
N ARG A 33 -0.36 -26.31 -12.30
CA ARG A 33 0.27 -26.77 -11.06
C ARG A 33 1.79 -26.84 -11.18
N GLU A 34 2.29 -27.38 -12.29
CA GLU A 34 3.72 -27.44 -12.57
C GLU A 34 4.33 -26.04 -12.69
N LEU A 35 3.67 -25.13 -13.40
CA LEU A 35 4.06 -23.72 -13.49
C LEU A 35 4.16 -23.09 -12.09
N VAL A 36 3.11 -23.22 -11.28
CA VAL A 36 3.08 -22.68 -9.91
C VAL A 36 4.17 -23.27 -9.04
N ARG A 37 4.43 -24.58 -9.14
CA ARG A 37 5.53 -25.23 -8.40
C ARG A 37 6.90 -24.73 -8.85
N ASN A 38 7.09 -24.50 -10.14
CA ASN A 38 8.35 -23.99 -10.68
C ASN A 38 8.58 -22.55 -10.25
N VAL A 39 7.55 -21.70 -10.33
CA VAL A 39 7.59 -20.32 -9.84
C VAL A 39 7.89 -20.29 -8.34
N LYS A 40 7.21 -21.12 -7.54
CA LYS A 40 7.48 -21.23 -6.10
C LYS A 40 8.94 -21.62 -5.84
N LYS A 41 9.44 -22.66 -6.52
CA LYS A 41 10.83 -23.12 -6.37
C LYS A 41 11.82 -22.01 -6.77
N MET A 42 11.53 -21.26 -7.83
CA MET A 42 12.36 -20.15 -8.28
C MET A 42 12.38 -19.02 -7.24
N ALA A 43 11.23 -18.67 -6.68
CA ALA A 43 11.12 -17.70 -5.58
C ALA A 43 11.90 -18.17 -4.35
N ASP A 44 11.72 -19.43 -3.92
CA ASP A 44 12.41 -20.00 -2.76
C ASP A 44 13.95 -19.95 -2.97
N ASN A 45 14.45 -20.30 -4.15
CA ASN A 45 15.87 -20.23 -4.48
C ASN A 45 16.41 -18.79 -4.52
N ALA A 46 15.65 -17.86 -5.10
CA ALA A 46 16.04 -16.45 -5.16
C ALA A 46 16.11 -15.85 -3.75
N THR A 47 15.12 -16.13 -2.90
CA THR A 47 15.14 -15.75 -1.48
C THR A 47 16.34 -16.35 -0.76
N GLN A 48 16.68 -17.61 -1.04
CA GLN A 48 17.83 -18.27 -0.44
C GLN A 48 19.16 -17.61 -0.86
N GLN A 49 19.32 -17.29 -2.14
CA GLN A 49 20.52 -16.61 -2.65
C GLN A 49 20.68 -15.19 -2.10
N VAL A 50 19.57 -14.43 -2.01
CA VAL A 50 19.55 -13.11 -1.37
C VAL A 50 19.95 -13.22 0.11
N LYS A 51 19.43 -14.24 0.81
CA LYS A 51 19.78 -14.49 2.21
C LYS A 51 21.25 -14.89 2.40
N ASP A 52 21.81 -15.67 1.48
CA ASP A 52 23.20 -16.14 1.55
C ASP A 52 24.20 -15.03 1.22
N GLU A 53 23.86 -14.10 0.31
CA GLU A 53 24.75 -13.02 -0.13
C GLU A 53 24.66 -11.76 0.73
N LEU A 54 23.47 -11.41 1.23
CA LEU A 54 23.29 -10.23 2.08
C LEU A 54 23.42 -10.56 3.56
N GLY A 55 23.40 -11.83 3.98
CA GLY A 55 23.51 -12.18 5.40
C GLY A 55 22.28 -11.74 6.21
N ASP A 56 22.32 -11.98 7.53
CA ASP A 56 21.17 -11.80 8.44
C ASP A 56 20.61 -10.36 8.48
N GLU A 57 21.33 -9.38 7.92
CA GLU A 57 20.90 -7.98 7.76
C GLU A 57 19.75 -7.78 6.75
N PHE A 58 19.43 -8.77 5.90
CA PHE A 58 18.23 -8.76 5.03
C PHE A 58 17.04 -9.54 5.61
N THR A 59 17.25 -10.27 6.72
CA THR A 59 16.17 -10.93 7.47
C THR A 59 15.23 -9.90 8.14
N ASP A 60 15.75 -8.70 8.46
CA ASP A 60 15.01 -7.57 9.04
C ASP A 60 14.19 -6.75 8.04
N VAL A 61 14.32 -7.00 6.72
CA VAL A 61 13.39 -6.42 5.74
C VAL A 61 12.09 -7.21 5.84
N ASP A 62 11.18 -6.69 6.66
CA ASP A 62 9.83 -7.16 6.95
C ASP A 62 9.02 -7.60 5.72
N TRP A 63 9.24 -8.82 5.23
CA TRP A 63 8.40 -9.47 4.22
C TRP A 63 6.95 -9.63 4.72
N ALA A 64 6.75 -9.64 6.04
CA ALA A 64 5.45 -9.65 6.70
C ALA A 64 4.66 -8.33 6.54
N LYS A 65 5.34 -7.18 6.34
CA LYS A 65 4.69 -5.90 6.01
C LYS A 65 4.22 -5.82 4.56
N LEU A 66 4.79 -6.66 3.68
CA LEU A 66 4.43 -6.78 2.27
C LEU A 66 3.38 -7.88 1.99
N ASP A 67 2.98 -8.67 2.99
CA ASP A 67 1.84 -9.58 2.86
C ASP A 67 0.53 -8.76 2.95
N PRO A 68 -0.25 -8.63 1.86
CA PRO A 68 -1.48 -7.83 1.84
C PRO A 68 -2.52 -8.28 2.86
N ARG A 69 -2.37 -9.49 3.42
CA ARG A 69 -3.28 -10.08 4.40
C ARG A 69 -2.85 -9.84 5.84
N GLN A 70 -1.60 -9.42 6.07
CA GLN A 70 -1.02 -9.18 7.39
C GLN A 70 -0.87 -7.69 7.72
N TYR A 71 -1.27 -6.79 6.81
CA TYR A 71 -1.60 -5.40 7.15
C TYR A 71 -2.90 -5.39 7.98
N ASP A 72 -2.81 -5.87 9.22
CA ASP A 72 -3.93 -5.84 10.16
C ASP A 72 -3.97 -4.44 10.79
N PRO A 73 -4.92 -3.57 10.39
CA PRO A 73 -5.00 -2.21 10.90
C PRO A 73 -5.18 -2.16 12.42
N ARG A 74 -5.66 -3.26 13.04
CA ARG A 74 -5.85 -3.35 14.48
C ARG A 74 -4.54 -3.41 15.25
N ARG A 75 -3.46 -3.92 14.66
CA ARG A 75 -2.13 -3.92 15.30
C ARG A 75 -1.56 -2.50 15.32
N ILE A 76 -1.65 -1.79 14.20
CA ILE A 76 -1.18 -0.40 14.07
C ILE A 76 -1.89 0.54 15.07
N VAL A 77 -3.20 0.37 15.27
CA VAL A 77 -3.97 1.17 16.24
C VAL A 77 -3.62 0.81 17.69
N ARG A 78 -3.32 -0.46 17.98
CA ARG A 78 -2.90 -0.88 19.33
C ARG A 78 -1.51 -0.42 19.69
N ASP A 79 -0.59 -0.44 18.73
CA ASP A 79 0.75 0.10 18.92
C ASP A 79 0.66 1.62 19.20
N ALA A 80 -0.17 2.35 18.46
CA ALA A 80 -0.41 3.78 18.74
C ALA A 80 -1.03 4.04 20.12
N LEU A 81 -2.03 3.24 20.53
CA LEU A 81 -2.68 3.42 21.83
C LEU A 81 -1.82 2.99 23.03
N ASN A 82 -0.86 2.08 22.85
CA ASN A 82 0.05 1.68 23.93
C ASN A 82 1.26 2.62 24.06
N GLU A 83 1.69 3.28 22.98
CA GLU A 83 2.77 4.27 23.02
C GLU A 83 2.29 5.59 23.67
N ASP A 84 0.98 5.91 23.55
CA ASP A 84 0.36 7.06 24.22
C ASP A 84 0.27 6.92 25.76
N ASP A 85 0.42 5.72 26.34
CA ASP A 85 0.38 5.49 27.80
C ASP A 85 1.75 5.69 28.50
N GLU A 86 2.87 5.81 27.76
CA GLU A 86 4.23 5.93 28.35
C GLU A 86 4.79 7.37 28.38
N ASP A 87 4.11 8.37 27.79
CA ASP A 87 4.58 9.77 27.68
C ASP A 87 3.84 10.79 28.57
N ASP A 88 3.07 10.35 29.58
CA ASP A 88 2.26 11.22 30.46
C ASP A 88 2.89 11.52 31.85
N GLU A 89 4.22 11.45 31.98
CA GLU A 89 4.94 11.84 33.21
C GLU A 89 6.03 12.92 32.99
N ASP A 90 5.78 14.00 32.25
CA ASP A 90 6.56 15.25 32.43
C ASP A 90 5.97 16.44 31.65
N SER A 91 5.03 17.19 32.27
CA SER A 91 4.99 18.66 32.15
C SER A 91 3.85 19.26 32.98
N ALA A 92 4.22 19.78 34.16
CA ALA A 92 3.37 20.65 34.94
C ALA A 92 3.37 22.10 34.40
N THR A 93 2.24 22.78 34.63
CA THR A 93 2.05 24.25 34.71
C THR A 93 1.70 25.01 33.42
N GLY A 94 0.50 25.60 33.42
CA GLY A 94 0.03 26.52 32.38
C GLY A 94 -1.46 26.84 32.51
N SER A 95 -1.90 27.34 33.67
CA SER A 95 -3.25 27.91 33.83
C SER A 95 -3.26 29.36 33.32
N PHE A 96 -4.01 29.63 32.25
CA PHE A 96 -4.54 30.95 31.92
C PHE A 96 -5.90 30.78 31.25
N ASP A 97 -6.95 31.20 31.96
CA ASP A 97 -8.28 31.56 31.45
C ASP A 97 -8.19 32.64 30.36
N ASP A 98 -9.06 32.57 29.34
CA ASP A 98 -9.96 33.66 28.91
C ASP A 98 -10.81 33.21 27.70
N ASP A 99 -12.14 33.26 27.88
CA ASP A 99 -13.12 33.55 26.83
C ASP A 99 -12.72 34.85 26.09
N ASP A 100 -12.79 34.90 24.76
CA ASP A 100 -13.43 35.99 23.97
C ASP A 100 -13.28 35.76 22.45
N GLU A 101 -14.29 36.23 21.73
CA GLU A 101 -14.50 36.18 20.29
C GLU A 101 -13.41 36.93 19.47
N ASP A 102 -12.98 36.41 18.30
CA ASP A 102 -12.69 37.26 17.14
C ASP A 102 -12.77 36.49 15.81
N ASP A 103 -13.45 37.14 14.87
CA ASP A 103 -13.82 36.74 13.52
C ASP A 103 -12.64 37.03 12.58
N GLY A 104 -12.27 36.09 11.70
CA GLY A 104 -11.10 36.27 10.83
C GLY A 104 -10.93 35.22 9.76
N ASP A 105 -11.75 35.33 8.72
CA ASP A 105 -11.53 34.91 7.32
C ASP A 105 -10.30 34.01 7.06
N ARG A 106 -10.52 32.68 7.06
CA ARG A 106 -9.55 31.74 6.48
C ARG A 106 -9.92 31.58 5.01
N ASP A 107 -9.25 32.36 4.16
CA ASP A 107 -9.28 32.21 2.71
C ASP A 107 -9.02 30.74 2.32
N ASP A 108 -10.07 30.05 1.88
CA ASP A 108 -10.01 28.73 1.25
C ASP A 108 -9.36 28.87 -0.13
N GLU A 109 -8.03 29.01 -0.16
CA GLU A 109 -7.28 29.00 -1.41
C GLU A 109 -7.24 27.58 -1.98
N SER A 110 -8.23 27.29 -2.82
CA SER A 110 -8.30 26.10 -3.65
C SER A 110 -6.96 25.85 -4.37
N PRO A 111 -6.49 24.59 -4.50
CA PRO A 111 -5.17 24.25 -5.06
C PRO A 111 -4.92 24.80 -6.48
N GLY A 112 -5.98 25.09 -7.24
CA GLY A 112 -5.90 25.77 -8.54
C GLY A 112 -5.37 27.21 -8.46
N SER A 113 -5.69 27.96 -7.40
CA SER A 113 -5.26 29.35 -7.20
C SER A 113 -3.74 29.46 -7.05
N ARG A 114 -3.15 28.51 -6.29
CA ARG A 114 -1.71 28.43 -6.05
C ARG A 114 -0.92 28.15 -7.32
N VAL A 115 -1.46 27.31 -8.20
CA VAL A 115 -0.85 26.99 -9.50
C VAL A 115 -0.90 28.18 -10.45
N SER A 116 -2.02 28.92 -10.49
CA SER A 116 -2.14 30.13 -11.31
C SER A 116 -1.28 31.28 -10.82
N ALA A 117 -1.13 31.45 -9.50
CA ALA A 117 -0.22 32.43 -8.91
C ALA A 117 1.24 32.15 -9.26
N GLN A 118 1.66 30.88 -9.19
CA GLN A 118 3.02 30.47 -9.59
C GLN A 118 3.25 30.63 -11.10
N ALA A 119 2.24 30.37 -11.93
CA ALA A 119 2.35 30.57 -13.38
C ALA A 119 2.50 32.06 -13.76
N ALA A 120 1.88 32.97 -13.00
CA ALA A 120 1.98 34.42 -13.22
C ALA A 120 3.39 34.99 -12.92
N LEU A 121 4.20 34.28 -12.13
CA LEU A 121 5.57 34.67 -11.79
C LEU A 121 6.62 34.20 -12.82
N ARG A 122 6.23 33.40 -13.82
CA ARG A 122 7.14 32.89 -14.84
C ARG A 122 7.36 33.91 -15.96
N VAL A 123 8.62 34.15 -16.32
CA VAL A 123 9.00 34.93 -17.51
C VAL A 123 8.63 34.15 -18.77
N PRO A 124 7.83 34.71 -19.71
CA PRO A 124 7.43 34.00 -20.92
C PRO A 124 8.63 33.66 -21.82
N GLY A 125 8.78 32.38 -22.15
CA GLY A 125 9.80 31.90 -23.09
C GLY A 125 11.04 31.26 -22.45
N GLU A 126 11.17 31.28 -21.13
CA GLU A 126 12.28 30.62 -20.44
C GLU A 126 11.88 29.19 -20.02
N PRO A 127 12.61 28.14 -20.43
CA PRO A 127 12.35 26.78 -19.99
C PRO A 127 12.62 26.64 -18.49
N ALA A 128 11.92 25.72 -17.83
CA ALA A 128 12.15 25.45 -16.41
C ALA A 128 13.61 25.03 -16.19
N PRO A 129 14.28 25.55 -15.12
CA PRO A 129 15.67 25.19 -14.84
C PRO A 129 15.78 23.69 -14.60
N PHE A 130 16.78 23.06 -15.23
CA PHE A 130 17.03 21.64 -15.10
C PHE A 130 17.82 21.38 -13.82
N ASP A 131 17.37 20.43 -13.00
CA ASP A 131 18.09 19.98 -11.80
C ASP A 131 19.15 18.96 -12.20
N SER A 132 20.42 19.35 -12.05
CA SER A 132 21.57 18.51 -12.42
C SER A 132 21.99 17.53 -11.31
N GLU A 133 21.36 17.56 -10.13
CA GLU A 133 21.65 16.61 -9.05
C GLU A 133 20.79 15.33 -9.14
N ALA A 134 19.82 15.28 -10.04
CA ALA A 134 19.02 14.09 -10.33
C ALA A 134 19.72 13.16 -11.34
N THR A 135 20.77 12.43 -10.92
CA THR A 135 21.32 11.27 -11.67
C THR A 135 21.69 10.15 -10.72
#